data_AF-S8C279-F1
#
_entry.id   AF-S8C279-F1
#
_cell.length_a   1.000
_cell.length_b   1.000
_cell.length_c   1.000
_cell.angle_alpha   90.00
_cell.angle_beta   90.00
_cell.angle_gamma   90.00
#
_symmetry.space_group_name_H-M   'P 1'
#
loop_
_entity.id
_entity.type
_entity.pdbx_description
1 polymer ?
#
loop_
_entity_poly.entity_id
_entity_poly.type
_entity_poly.pdbx_seq_one_letter_code
_entity_poly.pdbx_strand_id
1 'polypeptide(L)'
;MVKRRKAESLRLLDMERRQKERLEDIRNTQKKEEEILEQREKIRTEVVKELRELESGCRNMASLLHSLRIPVAGWPYPSPQQVKTSYRKALIAFHPDRASRSDIRRQVEAEEKFKLIRSLEQKNMAALI
;
A
#
# COMPACT_ATOMS: atom_id res chain seq x y z
N MET A 1 33.30 -11.95 -52.35
CA MET A 1 33.04 -10.69 -51.61
C MET A 1 31.56 -10.40 -51.34
N VAL A 2 30.64 -10.62 -52.30
CA VAL A 2 29.20 -10.31 -52.16
C VAL A 2 28.50 -11.03 -50.99
N LYS A 3 28.81 -12.31 -50.72
CA LYS A 3 28.22 -13.08 -49.60
C LYS A 3 28.58 -12.49 -48.21
N ARG A 4 29.78 -11.91 -48.06
CA ARG A 4 30.23 -11.28 -46.80
C ARG A 4 29.45 -10.00 -46.51
N ARG A 5 29.28 -9.12 -47.51
CA ARG A 5 28.50 -7.87 -47.40
C ARG A 5 27.03 -8.13 -47.04
N LYS A 6 26.41 -9.15 -47.63
CA LYS A 6 25.02 -9.53 -47.29
C LYS A 6 24.88 -10.02 -45.85
N ALA A 7 25.82 -10.86 -45.39
CA ALA A 7 25.82 -11.34 -44.00
C ALA A 7 26.05 -10.21 -42.98
N GLU A 8 26.89 -9.24 -43.31
CA GLU A 8 27.15 -8.07 -42.47
C GLU A 8 25.93 -7.12 -42.41
N SER A 9 25.29 -6.87 -43.55
CA SER A 9 24.03 -6.10 -43.61
C SER A 9 22.90 -6.78 -42.81
N LEU A 10 22.75 -8.10 -42.90
CA LEU A 10 21.76 -8.84 -42.10
C LEU A 10 22.04 -8.75 -40.59
N ARG A 11 23.32 -8.77 -40.19
CA ARG A 11 23.72 -8.59 -38.78
C ARG A 11 23.40 -7.20 -38.26
N LEU A 12 23.67 -6.16 -39.05
CA LEU A 12 23.34 -4.78 -38.70
C LEU A 12 21.82 -4.60 -38.50
N LEU A 13 21.01 -5.13 -39.42
CA LEU A 13 19.56 -5.08 -39.31
C LEU A 13 19.02 -5.83 -38.08
N ASP A 14 19.57 -6.99 -37.75
CA ASP A 14 19.18 -7.73 -36.54
C ASP A 14 19.60 -7.00 -35.25
N MET A 15 20.76 -6.35 -35.25
CA MET A 15 21.20 -5.51 -34.13
C MET A 15 20.28 -4.31 -33.92
N GLU A 16 19.93 -3.59 -34.98
CA GLU A 16 18.98 -2.47 -34.93
C GLU A 16 17.60 -2.92 -34.44
N ARG A 17 17.11 -4.06 -34.94
CA ARG A 17 15.84 -4.65 -34.49
C ARG A 17 15.85 -4.91 -32.99
N ARG A 18 16.88 -5.58 -32.47
CA ARG A 18 17.02 -5.88 -31.03
C ARG A 18 17.17 -4.62 -30.18
N GLN A 19 17.88 -3.60 -30.67
CA GLN A 19 17.98 -2.32 -29.97
C GLN A 19 16.61 -1.65 -29.86
N LYS A 20 15.82 -1.66 -30.94
CA LYS A 20 14.47 -1.13 -30.95
C LYS A 20 13.54 -1.91 -30.01
N GLU A 21 13.59 -3.24 -30.04
CA GLU A 21 12.81 -4.11 -29.13
C GLU A 21 13.13 -3.79 -27.65
N ARG A 22 14.42 -3.69 -27.29
CA ARG A 22 14.83 -3.34 -25.91
C ARG A 22 14.33 -1.97 -25.47
N LEU A 23 14.41 -0.97 -26.34
CA LEU A 23 13.92 0.38 -26.04
C LEU A 23 12.41 0.37 -25.80
N GLU A 24 11.66 -0.40 -26.58
CA GLU A 24 10.22 -0.53 -26.43
C GLU A 24 9.85 -1.26 -25.14
N ASP A 25 10.59 -2.32 -24.76
CA ASP A 25 10.40 -3.02 -23.49
C ASP A 25 10.64 -2.10 -22.28
N ILE A 26 11.67 -1.26 -22.33
CA ILE A 26 11.95 -0.27 -21.28
C ILE A 26 10.81 0.73 -21.18
N ARG A 27 10.36 1.29 -22.31
CA ARG A 27 9.23 2.24 -22.35
C ARG A 27 7.95 1.63 -21.80
N ASN A 28 7.64 0.41 -22.20
CA ASN A 28 6.46 -0.31 -21.73
C ASN A 28 6.54 -0.62 -20.23
N THR A 29 7.73 -0.94 -19.72
CA THR A 29 7.94 -1.18 -18.29
C THR A 29 7.74 0.09 -17.49
N GLN A 30 8.37 1.21 -17.92
CA GLN A 30 8.20 2.52 -17.28
C GLN A 30 6.73 2.95 -17.25
N LYS A 31 6.03 2.82 -18.39
CA LYS A 31 4.61 3.17 -18.47
C LYS A 31 3.75 2.35 -17.51
N LYS A 32 4.01 1.04 -17.39
CA LYS A 32 3.31 0.18 -16.43
C LYS A 32 3.60 0.57 -14.98
N GLU A 33 4.84 0.92 -14.66
CA GLU A 33 5.22 1.39 -13.32
C GLU A 33 4.52 2.70 -12.96
N GLU A 34 4.43 3.65 -13.90
CA GLU A 34 3.69 4.91 -13.74
C GLU A 34 2.20 4.65 -13.51
N GLU A 35 1.57 3.79 -14.31
CA GLU A 35 0.16 3.42 -14.15
C GLU A 35 -0.10 2.76 -12.78
N ILE A 36 0.80 1.90 -12.30
CA ILE A 36 0.72 1.29 -10.96
C ILE A 36 0.83 2.36 -9.87
N LEU A 37 1.75 3.30 -10.01
CA LEU A 37 1.94 4.38 -9.04
C LEU A 37 0.71 5.29 -8.97
N GLU A 38 0.15 5.65 -10.12
CA GLU A 38 -1.06 6.47 -10.21
C GLU A 38 -2.26 5.76 -9.57
N GLN A 39 -2.46 4.47 -9.86
CA GLN A 39 -3.51 3.66 -9.24
C GLN A 39 -3.34 3.58 -7.72
N ARG A 40 -2.10 3.38 -7.25
CA ARG A 40 -1.80 3.32 -5.81
C ARG A 40 -2.13 4.64 -5.12
N GLU A 41 -1.84 5.78 -5.75
CA GLU A 41 -2.14 7.10 -5.18
C GLU A 41 -3.65 7.39 -5.16
N LYS A 42 -4.37 7.06 -6.23
CA LYS A 42 -5.84 7.17 -6.26
C LYS A 42 -6.46 6.39 -5.09
N ILE A 43 -6.09 5.13 -4.93
CA ILE A 43 -6.57 4.31 -3.81
C ILE A 43 -6.16 4.92 -2.47
N ARG A 44 -4.93 5.45 -2.34
CA ARG A 44 -4.49 6.10 -1.10
C ARG A 44 -5.39 7.27 -0.73
N THR A 45 -5.71 8.14 -1.69
CA THR A 45 -6.59 9.28 -1.44
C THR A 45 -8.00 8.85 -1.01
N GLU A 46 -8.56 7.81 -1.64
CA GLU A 46 -9.85 7.20 -1.25
C GLU A 46 -9.81 6.66 0.18
N VAL A 47 -8.83 5.80 0.48
CA VAL A 47 -8.68 5.15 1.78
C VAL A 47 -8.45 6.19 2.88
N VAL A 48 -7.59 7.19 2.66
CA VAL A 48 -7.35 8.25 3.64
C VAL A 48 -8.63 9.05 3.91
N LYS A 49 -9.43 9.32 2.89
CA LYS A 49 -10.71 10.01 3.06
C LYS A 49 -11.68 9.17 3.90
N GLU A 50 -11.86 7.90 3.56
CA GLU A 50 -12.70 6.96 4.33
C GLU A 50 -12.26 6.86 5.80
N LEU A 51 -10.94 6.78 6.03
CA LEU A 51 -10.37 6.69 7.37
C LEU A 51 -10.56 7.98 8.19
N ARG A 52 -10.50 9.16 7.55
CA ARG A 52 -10.76 10.44 8.22
C ARG A 52 -12.23 10.56 8.62
N GLU A 53 -13.14 10.17 7.75
CA GLU A 53 -14.58 10.14 8.05
C GLU A 53 -14.85 9.19 9.23
N LEU A 54 -14.23 8.01 9.23
CA LEU A 54 -14.31 7.04 10.32
C LEU A 54 -13.69 7.58 11.63
N GLU A 55 -12.51 8.19 11.58
CA GLU A 55 -11.84 8.80 12.76
C GLU A 55 -12.71 9.89 13.37
N SER A 56 -13.37 10.73 12.55
CA SER A 56 -14.23 11.83 13.04
C SER A 56 -15.42 11.35 13.88
N GLY A 57 -15.93 10.14 13.61
CA GLY A 57 -16.99 9.50 14.40
C GLY A 57 -16.51 8.79 15.67
N CYS A 58 -15.19 8.64 15.85
CA CYS A 58 -14.62 7.86 16.93
C CYS A 58 -14.06 8.76 18.05
N ARG A 59 -14.61 8.64 19.25
CA ARG A 59 -14.20 9.45 20.42
C ARG A 59 -12.94 8.92 21.13
N ASN A 60 -12.64 7.64 20.98
CA ASN A 60 -11.53 6.98 21.68
C ASN A 60 -10.99 5.80 20.88
N MET A 61 -9.84 5.28 21.32
CA MET A 61 -9.16 4.14 20.68
C MET A 61 -10.05 2.90 20.59
N ALA A 62 -10.89 2.62 21.59
CA ALA A 62 -11.79 1.49 21.56
C ALA A 62 -12.82 1.58 20.42
N SER A 63 -13.40 2.77 20.22
CA SER A 63 -14.37 3.04 19.16
C SER A 63 -13.74 2.90 17.77
N LEU A 64 -12.51 3.39 17.62
CA LEU A 64 -11.74 3.23 16.37
C LEU A 64 -11.45 1.76 16.07
N LEU A 65 -10.95 1.00 17.05
CA LEU A 65 -10.63 -0.41 16.84
C LEU A 65 -11.88 -1.20 16.45
N HIS A 66 -13.02 -0.90 17.08
CA HIS A 66 -14.30 -1.51 16.73
C HIS A 66 -14.76 -1.14 15.32
N SER A 67 -14.69 0.13 14.92
CA SER A 67 -15.08 0.57 13.57
C SER A 67 -14.16 0.04 12.47
N LEU A 68 -12.87 -0.17 12.78
CA LEU A 68 -11.90 -0.89 11.95
C LEU A 68 -12.11 -2.42 11.92
N ARG A 69 -13.21 -2.91 12.50
CA ARG A 69 -13.58 -4.34 12.57
C ARG A 69 -12.58 -5.20 13.35
N ILE A 70 -11.85 -4.60 14.29
CA ILE A 70 -11.02 -5.33 15.24
C ILE A 70 -11.87 -5.63 16.49
N PRO A 71 -12.04 -6.91 16.86
CA PRO A 71 -12.80 -7.26 18.06
C PRO A 71 -12.18 -6.66 19.32
N VAL A 72 -12.99 -5.93 20.10
CA VAL A 72 -12.62 -5.41 21.42
C VAL A 72 -13.41 -6.16 22.49
N ALA A 73 -12.70 -6.91 23.33
CA ALA A 73 -13.33 -7.62 24.44
C ALA A 73 -13.93 -6.60 25.42
N GLY A 74 -15.16 -6.83 25.88
CA GLY A 74 -15.86 -5.90 26.78
C GLY A 74 -16.48 -4.68 26.08
N TRP A 75 -16.60 -4.68 24.75
CA TRP A 75 -17.33 -3.65 24.01
C TRP A 75 -18.80 -3.55 24.49
N PRO A 76 -19.39 -2.35 24.70
CA PRO A 76 -18.86 -1.02 24.37
C PRO A 76 -18.00 -0.33 25.43
N TYR A 77 -17.81 -0.92 26.61
CA TYR A 77 -17.05 -0.33 27.73
C TYR A 77 -15.84 -1.19 28.12
N PRO A 78 -14.84 -1.33 27.24
CA PRO A 78 -13.69 -2.18 27.50
C PRO A 78 -12.75 -1.55 28.52
N SER A 79 -12.09 -2.40 29.31
CA SER A 79 -11.01 -1.96 30.20
C SER A 79 -9.78 -1.52 29.39
N PRO A 80 -8.88 -0.68 29.94
CA PRO A 80 -7.66 -0.27 29.25
C PRO A 80 -6.79 -1.45 28.77
N GLN A 81 -6.77 -2.57 29.52
CA GLN A 81 -6.04 -3.78 29.15
C GLN A 81 -6.65 -4.48 27.92
N GLN A 82 -7.98 -4.50 27.82
CA GLN A 82 -8.70 -5.06 26.67
C GLN A 82 -8.46 -4.22 25.41
N VAL A 83 -8.48 -2.88 25.55
CA VAL A 83 -8.13 -1.95 24.45
C VAL A 83 -6.70 -2.17 23.99
N LYS A 84 -5.73 -2.28 24.92
CA LYS A 84 -4.32 -2.54 24.59
C LYS A 84 -4.13 -3.88 23.87
N THR A 85 -4.91 -4.90 24.24
CA THR A 85 -4.88 -6.21 23.58
C THR A 85 -5.40 -6.12 22.15
N SER A 86 -6.54 -5.45 21.93
CA SER A 86 -7.09 -5.25 20.58
C SER A 86 -6.23 -4.34 19.72
N TYR A 87 -5.59 -3.34 20.32
CA TYR A 87 -4.58 -2.50 19.66
C TYR A 87 -3.43 -3.33 19.09
N ARG A 88 -2.84 -4.22 19.91
CA ARG A 88 -1.77 -5.14 19.45
C ARG A 88 -2.26 -6.05 18.31
N LYS A 89 -3.50 -6.56 18.40
CA LYS A 89 -4.11 -7.35 17.32
C LYS A 89 -4.26 -6.53 16.04
N ALA A 90 -4.65 -5.27 16.14
CA ALA A 90 -4.80 -4.38 15.00
C ALA A 90 -3.45 -4.09 14.30
N LEU A 91 -2.38 -3.83 15.07
CA LEU A 91 -1.03 -3.66 14.52
C LEU A 91 -0.56 -4.88 13.74
N ILE A 92 -0.90 -6.08 14.22
CA ILE A 92 -0.58 -7.33 13.54
C ILE A 92 -1.47 -7.53 12.30
N ALA A 93 -2.76 -7.24 12.40
CA ALA A 93 -3.71 -7.41 11.30
C ALA A 93 -3.42 -6.48 10.12
N PHE A 94 -3.03 -5.24 10.40
CA PHE A 94 -2.76 -4.20 9.40
C PHE A 94 -1.26 -4.02 9.12
N HIS A 95 -0.41 -4.97 9.51
CA HIS A 95 1.01 -4.87 9.21
C HIS A 95 1.25 -4.92 7.69
N PRO A 96 2.05 -4.00 7.11
CA PRO A 96 2.28 -3.98 5.66
C PRO A 96 2.85 -5.30 5.13
N ASP A 97 3.74 -5.97 5.87
CA ASP A 97 4.29 -7.29 5.46
C ASP A 97 3.26 -8.43 5.44
N ARG A 98 2.09 -8.25 6.05
CA ARG A 98 1.01 -9.24 6.03
C ARG A 98 -0.03 -8.99 4.95
N ALA A 99 -0.04 -7.80 4.35
CA ALA A 99 -0.92 -7.51 3.23
C ALA A 99 -0.44 -8.27 1.98
N SER A 100 -1.39 -8.76 1.17
CA SER A 100 -1.06 -9.48 -0.05
C SER A 100 -0.25 -8.61 -1.00
N ARG A 101 0.89 -9.13 -1.48
CA ARG A 101 1.72 -8.44 -2.48
C ARG A 101 1.05 -8.27 -3.84
N SER A 102 -0.01 -9.03 -4.12
CA SER A 102 -0.74 -8.98 -5.39
C SER A 102 -1.88 -7.96 -5.45
N ASP A 103 -2.36 -7.48 -4.30
CA ASP A 103 -3.52 -6.59 -4.23
C ASP A 103 -3.11 -5.21 -3.71
N ILE A 104 -2.97 -4.26 -4.64
CA ILE A 104 -2.56 -2.87 -4.35
C ILE A 104 -3.53 -2.22 -3.37
N ARG A 105 -4.84 -2.50 -3.48
CA ARG A 105 -5.84 -1.89 -2.60
C ARG A 105 -5.67 -2.35 -1.17
N ARG A 106 -5.53 -3.65 -0.97
CA ARG A 106 -5.28 -4.22 0.38
C ARG A 106 -3.98 -3.74 0.99
N GLN A 107 -2.92 -3.53 0.20
CA GLN A 107 -1.66 -2.97 0.69
C GLN A 107 -1.85 -1.55 1.20
N VAL A 108 -2.45 -0.68 0.39
CA VAL A 108 -2.69 0.71 0.76
C VAL A 108 -3.62 0.79 1.97
N GLU A 109 -4.68 0.00 2.00
CA GLU A 109 -5.58 -0.06 3.16
C GLU A 109 -4.85 -0.47 4.45
N ALA A 110 -4.01 -1.51 4.40
CA ALA A 110 -3.24 -1.92 5.56
C ALA A 110 -2.26 -0.82 6.01
N GLU A 111 -1.53 -0.22 5.07
CA GLU A 111 -0.58 0.87 5.32
C GLU A 111 -1.26 2.07 6.03
N GLU A 112 -2.37 2.55 5.49
CA GLU A 112 -3.05 3.73 6.02
C GLU A 112 -3.79 3.43 7.34
N LYS A 113 -4.40 2.24 7.50
CA LYS A 113 -4.98 1.80 8.78
C LYS A 113 -3.91 1.69 9.86
N PHE A 114 -2.73 1.17 9.53
CA PHE A 114 -1.61 1.08 10.46
C PHE A 114 -1.11 2.46 10.90
N LYS A 115 -0.94 3.39 9.95
CA LYS A 115 -0.56 4.79 10.24
C LYS A 115 -1.56 5.45 11.18
N LEU A 116 -2.86 5.30 10.93
CA LEU A 116 -3.92 5.86 11.76
C LEU A 116 -3.86 5.34 13.21
N ILE A 117 -3.76 4.02 13.38
CA ILE A 117 -3.68 3.36 14.69
C ILE A 117 -2.45 3.86 15.47
N ARG A 118 -1.30 3.98 14.83
CA ARG A 118 -0.06 4.51 15.43
C ARG A 118 -0.16 5.98 15.79
N SER A 119 -0.76 6.80 14.92
CA SER A 119 -0.95 8.23 15.17
C SER A 119 -1.82 8.46 16.42
N LEU A 120 -2.89 7.67 16.60
CA LEU A 120 -3.75 7.77 17.78
C LEU A 120 -3.07 7.29 19.07
N GLU A 121 -2.20 6.28 19.02
CA GLU A 121 -1.33 5.93 20.15
C GLU A 121 -0.46 7.13 20.56
N GLN A 122 0.18 7.78 19.59
CA GLN A 122 1.03 8.96 19.84
C GLN A 122 0.23 10.15 20.40
N LYS A 123 -0.95 10.45 19.84
CA LYS A 123 -1.83 11.52 20.32
C LYS A 123 -2.27 11.29 21.78
N ASN A 124 -2.62 10.04 22.13
CA ASN A 124 -3.03 9.69 23.49
C ASN A 124 -1.87 9.72 24.49
N MET A 125 -0.66 9.39 24.06
CA MET A 125 0.55 9.47 24.91
C MET A 125 1.02 10.91 25.10
N ALA A 126 0.86 11.77 24.09
CA ALA A 126 1.19 13.19 24.19
C ALA A 126 0.22 13.98 25.10
N ALA A 127 -1.02 13.50 25.26
CA ALA A 127 -1.99 14.10 26.18
C ALA A 127 -1.75 13.76 27.67
N LEU A 128 -0.68 13.00 27.98
CA LEU A 128 -0.30 12.57 29.34
C LEU A 128 1.03 13.21 29.82
N ILE A 129 1.58 14.18 29.08
CA ILE A 129 2.77 14.98 29.42
C ILE A 129 2.37 16.44 29.43
#